data_AF-A0A1F4PJR6-F1
#
_entry.id   AF-A0A1F4PJR6-F1
#
_cell.length_a   1.000
_cell.length_b   1.000
_cell.length_c   1.000
_cell.angle_alpha   90.00
_cell.angle_beta   90.00
_cell.angle_gamma   90.00
#
_symmetry.space_group_name_H-M   'P 1'
#
loop_
_entity.id
_entity.type
_entity.pdbx_description
1 polymer ?
#
loop_
_entity_poly.entity_id
_entity_poly.type
_entity_poly.pdbx_seq_one_letter_code
_entity_poly.pdbx_strand_id
1 'polypeptide(L)' 'MKIIFTEEADHQLTMLENDPSKQHILKAVRKTLAYMETNLRHPSLNTHEFHSFIAIMPHP' A
#
# COMPACT_ATOMS: atom_id res chain seq x y z
N MET A 1 0.32 12.31 10.23
CA MET A 1 0.98 10.98 10.26
C MET A 1 2.07 11.00 9.19
N LYS A 2 3.27 10.47 9.44
CA LYS A 2 4.34 10.44 8.42
C LYS A 2 4.44 9.05 7.83
N ILE A 3 4.36 8.92 6.51
CA ILE A 3 4.58 7.65 5.81
C ILE A 3 6.09 7.43 5.68
N ILE A 4 6.52 6.20 5.98
CA ILE A 4 7.90 5.75 5.79
C ILE A 4 7.89 4.72 4.68
N PHE A 5 8.67 4.96 3.64
CA PHE A 5 8.84 4.03 2.52
C PHE A 5 10.01 3.09 2.81
N THR A 6 9.84 1.82 2.48
CA THR A 6 10.96 0.90 2.30
C THR A 6 11.61 1.14 0.93
N GLU A 7 12.85 0.70 0.75
CA GLU A 7 13.54 0.80 -0.55
C GLU A 7 12.75 0.13 -1.68
N GLU A 8 12.12 -1.01 -1.40
CA GLU A 8 11.28 -1.71 -2.36
C GLU A 8 10.05 -0.88 -2.75
N ALA A 9 9.37 -0.27 -1.77
CA ALA A 9 8.18 0.54 -2.03
C ALA A 9 8.51 1.80 -2.84
N ASP A 10 9.66 2.43 -2.58
CA ASP A 10 10.16 3.57 -3.35
C ASP A 10 10.45 3.19 -4.81
N HIS A 11 11.12 2.07 -5.03
CA HIS A 11 11.41 1.57 -6.37
C HIS A 11 10.12 1.21 -7.13
N GLN A 12 9.14 0.57 -6.47
CA GLN A 12 7.84 0.27 -7.06
C GLN A 12 7.06 1.54 -7.44
N LEU A 13 7.10 2.57 -6.58
CA LEU A 13 6.48 3.86 -6.86
C LEU A 13 7.13 4.52 -8.07
N THR A 14 8.47 4.55 -8.12
CA THR A 14 9.23 5.08 -9.25
C THR A 14 8.91 4.35 -10.55
N MET A 15 8.78 3.02 -10.54
CA MET A 15 8.36 2.25 -11.72
C MET A 15 6.94 2.60 -12.18
N LEU A 16 6.01 2.84 -11.25
CA LEU A 16 4.65 3.28 -11.57
C LEU A 16 4.63 4.69 -12.17
N GLU A 17 5.53 5.57 -11.75
CA GLU A 17 5.66 6.93 -12.29
C GLU A 17 6.24 6.95 -13.71
N ASN A 18 7.14 6.02 -14.02
CA ASN A 18 7.79 5.93 -15.33
C ASN A 18 6.98 5.13 -16.37
N ASP A 19 5.95 4.39 -15.97
CA ASP A 19 5.11 3.61 -16.89
C ASP A 19 3.76 4.31 -17.17
N PRO A 20 3.58 4.92 -18.36
CA PRO A 20 2.34 5.62 -18.68
C PRO A 20 1.13 4.68 -18.78
N SER A 21 1.33 3.38 -19.01
CA SER A 21 0.24 2.40 -19.04
C SER A 21 -0.38 2.18 -17.65
N LYS A 22 0.33 2.54 -16.57
CA LYS A 22 -0.09 2.40 -15.17
C LYS A 22 -0.55 3.71 -14.53
N GLN A 23 -0.79 4.77 -15.30
CA GLN A 23 -1.27 6.06 -14.79
C GLN A 23 -2.50 5.94 -13.85
N HIS A 24 -3.44 5.05 -14.18
CA HIS A 24 -4.62 4.81 -13.35
C HIS A 24 -4.25 4.24 -11.96
N ILE A 25 -3.29 3.30 -11.93
CA ILE A 25 -2.78 2.70 -10.69
C ILE A 25 -2.01 3.74 -9.89
N LEU A 26 -1.12 4.51 -10.54
CA LEU A 26 -0.37 5.59 -9.90
C LEU A 26 -1.30 6.61 -9.23
N LYS A 27 -2.39 7.01 -9.90
CA LYS A 27 -3.40 7.91 -9.35
C LYS A 27 -4.05 7.33 -8.08
N ALA A 28 -4.41 6.04 -8.11
CA ALA A 28 -4.99 5.37 -6.95
C ALA A 28 -3.99 5.31 -5.78
N VAL A 29 -2.73 4.93 -6.05
CA VAL A 29 -1.66 4.86 -5.04
C VAL A 29 -1.45 6.23 -4.39
N ARG A 30 -1.31 7.30 -5.17
CA ARG A 30 -1.14 8.68 -4.65
C ARG A 30 -2.33 9.13 -3.81
N LYS A 31 -3.56 8.79 -4.23
CA LYS A 31 -4.77 9.09 -3.46
C LYS A 31 -4.77 8.38 -2.10
N THR A 32 -4.40 7.11 -2.08
CA THR A 32 -4.29 6.32 -0.85
C THR A 32 -3.23 6.89 0.08
N LEU A 33 -2.03 7.22 -0.44
CA LEU A 33 -0.96 7.85 0.35
C LEU A 33 -1.43 9.17 0.98
N ALA A 34 -2.07 10.05 0.20
CA ALA A 34 -2.60 11.31 0.72
C ALA A 34 -3.64 11.10 1.83
N TYR A 35 -4.52 10.10 1.70
CA TYR A 35 -5.45 9.74 2.78
C TYR A 35 -4.72 9.17 3.99
N MET A 36 -3.67 8.36 3.83
CA MET A 36 -2.90 7.81 4.96
C MET A 36 -2.15 8.89 5.74
N GLU A 37 -1.65 9.94 5.07
CA GLU A 37 -0.99 11.08 5.72
C GLU A 37 -1.96 11.95 6.53
N THR A 38 -3.18 12.14 5.99
CA THR A 38 -4.21 13.04 6.52
C THR A 38 -5.18 12.37 7.49
N ASN A 39 -5.72 11.20 7.14
CA ASN A 39 -6.69 10.45 7.93
C ASN A 39 -6.65 8.94 7.62
N LEU A 40 -5.89 8.20 8.42
CA LEU A 40 -5.77 6.74 8.31
C LEU A 40 -7.10 5.98 8.54
N ARG A 41 -8.09 6.60 9.19
CA ARG A 41 -9.40 6.00 9.48
C ARG A 41 -10.48 6.43 8.48
N HIS A 42 -10.09 7.03 7.36
CA HIS A 42 -11.04 7.46 6.35
C HIS A 42 -11.78 6.25 5.77
N PRO A 43 -13.13 6.27 5.67
CA PRO A 43 -13.92 5.11 5.24
C PRO A 43 -13.57 4.65 3.83
N SER A 44 -13.05 5.52 2.96
CA SER A 44 -12.59 5.11 1.62
C SER A 44 -11.29 4.30 1.62
N LEU A 45 -10.49 4.33 2.68
CA LEU A 45 -9.24 3.54 2.76
C LEU A 45 -9.53 2.06 3.00
N ASN A 46 -10.66 1.71 3.63
CA ASN A 46 -11.04 0.33 3.99
C ASN A 46 -9.86 -0.49 4.54
N THR A 47 -9.10 0.11 5.46
CA THR A 47 -7.94 -0.53 6.07
C THR A 47 -8.41 -1.58 7.07
N HIS A 48 -7.91 -2.80 6.94
CA HIS A 48 -8.12 -3.89 7.89
C HIS A 48 -6.79 -4.30 8.49
N GLU A 49 -6.82 -4.79 9.73
CA GLU A 49 -5.64 -5.39 10.34
C GLU A 49 -5.24 -6.62 9.53
N PHE A 50 -3.99 -6.66 9.08
CA PHE A 50 -3.47 -7.79 8.32
C PHE A 50 -3.12 -8.92 9.29
N HIS A 51 -3.95 -9.96 9.31
CA HIS A 51 -3.67 -11.18 10.05
C HIS A 51 -3.00 -12.20 9.12
N SER A 52 -1.71 -12.43 9.33
CA SER A 52 -1.01 -13.54 8.67
C SER A 52 -1.59 -14.87 9.15
N PHE A 53 -2.13 -15.67 8.24
CA PHE A 53 -2.54 -17.03 8.55
C PHE A 53 -1.28 -17.90 8.64
N ILE A 54 -0.71 -18.04 9.83
CA ILE A 54 0.29 -19.08 10.08
C ILE A 54 -0.46 -20.40 10.11
N ALA A 55 -0.47 -21.11 8.99
CA ALA A 55 -0.90 -22.49 8.95
C ALA A 55 0.11 -23.31 9.75
N ILE A 56 -0.14 -23.50 11.04
CA ILE A 56 0.51 -24.53 11.84
C ILE A 56 0.09 -25.89 11.26
N MET A 57 0.85 -26.40 10.29
CA MET A 57 0.75 -27.79 9.88
C MET A 57 1.32 -28.66 11.02
N PRO A 58 0.53 -29.52 11.67
CA PRO A 58 1.10 -30.58 12.49
C PRO A 58 1.80 -31.56 11.54
N HIS A 59 3.11 -31.69 11.68
CA HIS A 59 3.83 -32.79 11.03
C HIS A 59 3.40 -34.11 11.73
N PRO A 60 3.08 -35.18 10.99
CA PRO A 60 3.11 -36.53 11.55
C PRO A 60 4.55 -36.99 11.83
#